data_AF-A4HNK3-F1
#
_entry.id   AF-A4HNK3-F1
#
_cell.length_a   1.000
_cell.length_b   1.000
_cell.length_c   1.000
_cell.angle_alpha   90.00
_cell.angle_beta   90.00
_cell.angle_gamma   90.00
#
_symmetry.space_group_name_H-M   'P 1'
#
loop_
_entity.id
_entity.type
_entity.pdbx_description
1 polymer ?
#
loop_
_entity_poly.entity_id
_entity_poly.type
_entity_poly.pdbx_seq_one_letter_code
_entity_poly.pdbx_strand_id
1 'polypeptide(L)'
;MAGGRPDQEAKGLPVFATTSAPLGLMGPMLFAMASVTDDVDVAAELPLWSWVSRSYAQQRHLANASLRKSKSTQPQHLVVMGIPSTDQPMRYPLRDAQRATWLTYREVARAENNFTGALLQLYVFAAAERRSDDSPRDTVDTAQLAPTVNEYATASLQRLAVEGGDTTNAPSYVQRRVVLRDGWRDVSKADGAVWESPCIGVKASVVSPEGIVGGATSLTKLSSALSLPATPAFTSAARYMCHVSTALWQEALHHRNSLWLDLLTDRHPTTNKKMGMSNSWGVPTEVGMSQKVVIWLNYAYTAFPDVPYLMKGDDDMYLKVPQYLSDLRYTQQGEWGRPRSLMATIPHGDVIPATLGIDGTKDCLYRVWRLYYGDIIYGNGVGYILDRRLVQAALNPFDGSNVLLLKLLTEPYNSSLHNEYLSLIMQYEDVLVGKQVKDHLGAVRQLCPGRRVCYMADRRSRAHQILRPVPSRLTWNSVITHFGMPAIPYYVHYFHKNELKVAEEAKRLIERGFDVNAIEANATKCMEDWVASQVPKTLVGLGSVLDLSWVRGKPRTTYVVAEGDDVAVYDVRYKRAKAHIAKCIWVSG
;
A
#
# COMPACT_ATOMS: atom_id res chain seq x y z
N MET A 1 30.81 -45.65 6.41
CA MET A 1 29.37 -45.94 6.28
C MET A 1 28.66 -45.38 7.51
N ALA A 2 28.03 -44.22 7.37
CA ALA A 2 27.08 -43.65 8.33
C ALA A 2 26.35 -42.52 7.59
N GLY A 3 25.22 -42.85 6.97
CA GLY A 3 24.30 -41.90 6.37
C GLY A 3 23.06 -41.83 7.24
N GLY A 4 22.81 -40.68 7.84
CA GLY A 4 21.58 -40.36 8.56
C GLY A 4 21.26 -38.89 8.33
N ARG A 5 20.24 -38.63 7.51
CA ARG A 5 19.64 -37.30 7.33
C ARG A 5 18.87 -36.92 8.59
N PRO A 6 18.92 -35.64 9.02
CA PRO A 6 17.85 -35.05 9.81
C PRO A 6 16.89 -34.31 8.86
N ASP A 7 15.98 -35.06 8.24
CA ASP A 7 14.76 -34.52 7.63
C ASP A 7 13.59 -34.96 8.53
N GLN A 8 13.27 -34.17 9.57
CA GLN A 8 11.92 -34.11 10.14
C GLN A 8 11.79 -32.98 11.17
N GLU A 9 10.61 -32.36 11.14
CA GLU A 9 10.08 -31.31 12.04
C GLU A 9 10.41 -29.85 11.72
N ALA A 10 9.73 -29.31 10.71
CA ALA A 10 9.01 -28.04 10.86
C ALA A 10 7.64 -28.15 10.19
N LYS A 11 6.60 -27.97 11.01
CA LYS A 11 5.17 -28.16 10.72
C LYS A 11 4.64 -27.03 9.84
N GLY A 12 3.78 -27.42 8.89
CA GLY A 12 3.03 -26.62 7.91
C GLY A 12 3.07 -25.09 7.99
N LEU A 13 3.65 -24.47 6.96
CA LEU A 13 3.25 -23.13 6.53
C LEU A 13 1.92 -23.26 5.77
N PRO A 14 0.81 -22.67 6.24
CA PRO A 14 -0.47 -22.76 5.56
C PRO A 14 -0.41 -22.13 4.15
N VAL A 15 -0.92 -22.88 3.18
CA VAL A 15 -1.05 -22.51 1.76
C VAL A 15 -2.13 -21.46 1.58
N PHE A 16 -1.76 -20.18 1.56
CA PHE A 16 -1.98 -19.29 0.40
C PHE A 16 -1.27 -17.95 0.62
N ALA A 17 -0.04 -17.82 0.10
CA ALA A 17 0.22 -16.67 -0.75
C ALA A 17 1.15 -17.06 -1.90
N THR A 18 0.68 -16.80 -3.10
CA THR A 18 1.47 -16.36 -4.27
C THR A 18 0.47 -15.65 -5.19
N THR A 19 0.86 -14.78 -6.12
CA THR A 19 2.11 -14.79 -6.89
C THR A 19 2.92 -13.51 -6.69
N SER A 20 4.13 -13.50 -6.14
CA SER A 20 4.89 -14.54 -5.47
C SER A 20 5.53 -13.82 -4.28
N ALA A 21 4.83 -13.75 -3.14
CA ALA A 21 5.46 -13.24 -1.93
C ALA A 21 6.50 -14.29 -1.51
N PRO A 22 7.78 -13.94 -1.35
CA PRO A 22 8.77 -14.97 -1.04
C PRO A 22 8.53 -15.56 0.36
N LEU A 23 7.79 -14.85 1.23
CA LEU A 23 7.35 -15.33 2.55
C LEU A 23 5.97 -16.01 2.58
N GLY A 24 5.18 -15.97 1.51
CA GLY A 24 3.84 -16.57 1.55
C GLY A 24 2.81 -15.86 2.46
N LEU A 25 3.10 -14.65 2.96
CA LEU A 25 2.34 -14.01 4.05
C LEU A 25 1.28 -13.00 3.61
N MET A 26 1.32 -12.54 2.36
CA MET A 26 0.51 -11.42 1.89
C MET A 26 -0.01 -11.64 0.47
N GLY A 27 -1.26 -11.23 0.22
CA GLY A 27 -1.88 -11.25 -1.10
C GLY A 27 -3.14 -10.39 -1.20
N PRO A 28 -3.82 -10.38 -2.36
CA PRO A 28 -5.11 -9.70 -2.51
C PRO A 28 -6.10 -10.19 -1.44
N MET A 29 -6.77 -9.26 -0.76
CA MET A 29 -7.75 -9.62 0.28
C MET A 29 -8.90 -10.46 -0.29
N LEU A 30 -9.24 -10.28 -1.57
CA LEU A 30 -10.17 -11.15 -2.29
C LEU A 30 -9.81 -12.63 -2.19
N PHE A 31 -8.53 -12.99 -2.30
CA PHE A 31 -8.10 -14.39 -2.22
C PHE A 31 -8.17 -14.92 -0.80
N ALA A 32 -7.91 -14.09 0.19
CA ALA A 32 -8.08 -14.46 1.58
C ALA A 32 -9.58 -14.66 1.92
N MET A 33 -10.50 -13.84 1.39
CA MET A 33 -11.95 -14.09 1.48
C MET A 33 -12.35 -15.39 0.78
N ALA A 34 -11.91 -15.60 -0.47
CA ALA A 34 -12.20 -16.79 -1.25
C ALA A 34 -11.63 -18.07 -0.60
N SER A 35 -10.57 -17.97 0.20
CA SER A 35 -10.00 -19.11 0.92
C SER A 35 -10.89 -19.65 2.03
N VAL A 36 -11.84 -18.85 2.54
CA VAL A 36 -12.70 -19.22 3.67
C VAL A 36 -14.15 -19.47 3.27
N THR A 37 -14.71 -18.71 2.32
CA THR A 37 -16.15 -18.75 1.98
C THR A 37 -16.39 -18.76 0.47
N ASP A 38 -17.51 -19.35 0.04
CA ASP A 38 -18.01 -19.26 -1.34
C ASP A 38 -19.06 -18.15 -1.51
N ASP A 39 -19.46 -17.46 -0.44
CA ASP A 39 -20.46 -16.36 -0.48
C ASP A 39 -19.90 -15.09 -1.16
N VAL A 40 -18.60 -15.08 -1.46
CA VAL A 40 -17.95 -14.12 -2.37
C VAL A 40 -17.65 -14.85 -3.67
N ASP A 41 -18.41 -14.54 -4.72
CA ASP A 41 -18.14 -15.06 -6.06
C ASP A 41 -16.84 -14.47 -6.61
N VAL A 42 -15.73 -15.16 -6.34
CA VAL A 42 -14.39 -14.77 -6.77
C VAL A 42 -14.27 -14.70 -8.29
N ALA A 43 -15.04 -15.48 -9.03
CA ALA A 43 -14.98 -15.48 -10.48
C ALA A 43 -15.65 -14.23 -11.07
N ALA A 44 -16.73 -13.76 -10.44
CA ALA A 44 -17.36 -12.48 -10.77
C ALA A 44 -16.54 -11.28 -10.29
N GLU A 45 -15.91 -11.38 -9.11
CA GLU A 45 -15.14 -10.27 -8.53
C GLU A 45 -13.77 -10.07 -9.17
N LEU A 46 -13.01 -11.14 -9.48
CA LEU A 46 -11.63 -11.03 -9.96
C LEU A 46 -11.44 -10.08 -11.17
N PRO A 47 -12.30 -10.07 -12.20
CA PRO A 47 -12.19 -9.11 -13.31
C PRO A 47 -12.21 -7.64 -12.87
N LEU A 48 -12.88 -7.33 -11.75
CA LEU A 48 -12.95 -5.99 -11.18
C LEU A 48 -11.67 -5.63 -10.40
N TRP A 49 -10.89 -6.62 -9.99
CA TRP A 49 -9.55 -6.48 -9.38
C TRP A 49 -8.47 -6.47 -10.45
N SER A 50 -8.63 -5.63 -11.48
CA SER A 50 -7.86 -5.75 -12.72
C SER A 50 -6.33 -5.60 -12.54
N TRP A 51 -5.85 -4.94 -11.48
CA TRP A 51 -4.42 -4.90 -11.14
C TRP A 51 -3.86 -6.29 -10.77
N VAL A 52 -4.68 -7.19 -10.20
CA VAL A 52 -4.31 -8.56 -9.84
C VAL A 52 -4.06 -9.37 -11.10
N SER A 53 -5.02 -9.44 -12.02
CA SER A 53 -4.88 -10.19 -13.27
C SER A 53 -3.67 -9.72 -14.09
N ARG A 54 -3.41 -8.41 -14.10
CA ARG A 54 -2.25 -7.82 -14.78
C ARG A 54 -0.92 -8.17 -14.10
N SER A 55 -0.85 -8.09 -12.77
CA SER A 55 0.32 -8.51 -11.99
C SER A 55 0.71 -9.95 -12.33
N TYR A 56 -0.27 -10.87 -12.33
CA TYR A 56 -0.07 -12.28 -12.71
C TYR A 56 0.39 -12.46 -14.16
N ALA A 57 -0.24 -11.73 -15.10
CA ALA A 57 0.16 -11.78 -16.51
C ALA A 57 1.60 -11.30 -16.71
N GLN A 58 2.00 -10.21 -16.04
CA GLN A 58 3.34 -9.65 -16.15
C GLN A 58 4.41 -10.58 -15.57
N GLN A 59 4.13 -11.24 -14.45
CA GLN A 59 5.03 -12.25 -13.88
C GLN A 59 5.25 -13.42 -14.82
N ARG A 60 4.18 -13.96 -15.43
CA ARG A 60 4.30 -15.01 -16.46
C ARG A 60 5.11 -14.55 -17.65
N HIS A 61 4.84 -13.33 -18.13
CA HIS A 61 5.57 -12.76 -19.25
C HIS A 61 7.07 -12.70 -18.96
N LEU A 62 7.49 -12.23 -17.78
CA LEU A 62 8.90 -12.16 -17.41
C LEU A 62 9.55 -13.52 -17.14
N ALA A 63 8.81 -14.46 -16.54
CA ALA A 63 9.26 -15.84 -16.37
C ALA A 63 9.52 -16.54 -17.71
N ASN A 64 8.77 -16.16 -18.76
CA ASN A 64 8.94 -16.68 -20.12
C ASN A 64 9.92 -15.84 -20.98
N ALA A 65 10.14 -14.56 -20.65
CA ALA A 65 11.03 -13.67 -21.40
C ALA A 65 12.52 -14.04 -21.25
N SER A 66 12.90 -14.77 -20.19
CA SER A 66 14.21 -15.42 -20.11
C SER A 66 14.45 -16.45 -21.24
N LEU A 67 13.40 -16.89 -21.95
CA LEU A 67 13.48 -17.77 -23.13
C LEU A 67 13.45 -17.04 -24.49
N ARG A 68 13.05 -15.76 -24.55
CA ARG A 68 13.00 -14.96 -25.80
C ARG A 68 13.29 -13.50 -25.53
N LYS A 69 14.23 -12.89 -26.27
CA LYS A 69 14.54 -11.44 -26.25
C LYS A 69 13.25 -10.60 -26.42
N SER A 70 12.62 -10.24 -25.30
CA SER A 70 11.37 -9.49 -25.29
C SER A 70 11.65 -8.00 -25.50
N LYS A 71 10.90 -7.36 -26.41
CA LYS A 71 10.75 -5.90 -26.42
C LYS A 71 10.17 -5.46 -25.06
N SER A 72 10.72 -4.41 -24.45
CA SER A 72 10.20 -3.89 -23.19
C SER A 72 8.80 -3.32 -23.41
N THR A 73 7.77 -3.92 -22.81
CA THR A 73 6.49 -3.23 -22.60
C THR A 73 6.73 -2.13 -21.57
N GLN A 74 6.33 -0.89 -21.87
CA GLN A 74 6.38 0.18 -20.87
C GLN A 74 5.54 -0.26 -19.64
N PRO A 75 6.06 -0.10 -18.41
CA PRO A 75 5.32 -0.52 -17.23
C PRO A 75 4.03 0.28 -17.11
N GLN A 76 2.94 -0.31 -16.62
CA GLN A 76 1.69 0.45 -16.50
C GLN A 76 1.71 1.46 -15.35
N HIS A 77 2.52 1.19 -14.32
CA HIS A 77 2.67 2.02 -13.14
C HIS A 77 4.12 2.48 -13.00
N LEU A 78 4.31 3.74 -12.62
CA LEU A 78 5.61 4.26 -12.23
C LEU A 78 5.90 3.94 -10.75
N VAL A 79 4.87 3.99 -9.92
CA VAL A 79 4.94 3.77 -8.48
C VAL A 79 3.82 2.84 -8.05
N VAL A 80 4.16 1.87 -7.20
CA VAL A 80 3.19 1.10 -6.42
C VAL A 80 3.38 1.43 -4.95
N MET A 81 2.33 1.91 -4.31
CA MET A 81 2.30 2.39 -2.94
C MET A 81 1.49 1.46 -2.05
N GLY A 82 2.09 1.07 -0.92
CA GLY A 82 1.41 0.36 0.15
C GLY A 82 1.01 1.35 1.22
N ILE A 83 -0.23 1.23 1.67
CA ILE A 83 -0.79 2.03 2.76
C ILE A 83 -1.13 1.10 3.93
N PRO A 84 -0.16 0.82 4.83
CA PRO A 84 -0.44 0.12 6.07
C PRO A 84 -1.58 0.80 6.83
N SER A 85 -2.64 0.05 7.09
CA SER A 85 -3.80 0.54 7.85
C SER A 85 -4.31 -0.58 8.75
N THR A 86 -5.21 -0.24 9.66
CA THR A 86 -5.81 -1.18 10.60
C THR A 86 -7.33 -1.21 10.46
N ASP A 87 -7.91 -2.36 10.80
CA ASP A 87 -9.36 -2.55 10.85
C ASP A 87 -9.93 -1.97 12.15
N GLN A 88 -9.95 -0.64 12.23
CA GLN A 88 -10.47 0.09 13.38
C GLN A 88 -11.44 1.18 12.91
N PRO A 89 -12.58 1.38 13.62
CA PRO A 89 -13.56 2.41 13.26
C PRO A 89 -12.95 3.80 13.09
N MET A 90 -11.95 4.14 13.91
CA MET A 90 -11.28 5.44 13.83
C MET A 90 -10.37 5.62 12.61
N ARG A 91 -9.88 4.53 11.99
CA ARG A 91 -9.05 4.60 10.77
C ARG A 91 -9.89 4.75 9.51
N TYR A 92 -11.12 4.25 9.53
CA TYR A 92 -12.01 4.25 8.38
C TYR A 92 -12.23 5.65 7.78
N PRO A 93 -12.54 6.71 8.56
CA PRO A 93 -12.70 8.05 8.01
C PRO A 93 -11.43 8.64 7.38
N LEU A 94 -10.24 8.22 7.81
CA LEU A 94 -8.98 8.64 7.21
C LEU A 94 -8.85 8.08 5.78
N ARG A 95 -9.17 6.79 5.61
CA ARG A 95 -9.20 6.11 4.31
C ARG A 95 -10.25 6.70 3.37
N ASP A 96 -11.44 7.02 3.88
CA ASP A 96 -12.48 7.74 3.13
C ASP A 96 -11.99 9.13 2.69
N ALA A 97 -11.34 9.86 3.59
CA ALA A 97 -10.79 11.17 3.27
C ALA A 97 -9.72 11.11 2.18
N GLN A 98 -8.83 10.10 2.19
CA GLN A 98 -7.86 9.91 1.12
C GLN A 98 -8.57 9.66 -0.23
N ARG A 99 -9.60 8.80 -0.25
CA ARG A 99 -10.40 8.47 -1.45
C ARG A 99 -11.15 9.66 -2.02
N ALA A 100 -11.75 10.46 -1.15
CA ALA A 100 -12.50 11.65 -1.53
C ALA A 100 -11.60 12.83 -1.94
N THR A 101 -10.29 12.76 -1.67
CA THR A 101 -9.36 13.87 -1.90
C THR A 101 -8.24 13.50 -2.87
N TRP A 102 -7.02 13.26 -2.40
CA TRP A 102 -5.85 13.13 -3.28
C TRP A 102 -5.84 11.86 -4.13
N LEU A 103 -6.62 10.83 -3.78
CA LEU A 103 -6.78 9.65 -4.63
C LEU A 103 -7.66 9.91 -5.87
N THR A 104 -8.33 11.06 -5.92
CA THR A 104 -9.14 11.46 -7.09
C THR A 104 -8.29 11.96 -8.26
N TYR A 105 -7.00 12.26 -8.03
CA TYR A 105 -6.11 12.78 -9.07
C TYR A 105 -6.02 11.84 -10.28
N ARG A 106 -5.87 12.40 -11.48
CA ARG A 106 -5.96 11.71 -12.78
C ARG A 106 -5.01 10.52 -12.88
N GLU A 107 -3.78 10.66 -12.38
CA GLU A 107 -2.74 9.63 -12.48
C GLU A 107 -2.76 8.60 -11.33
N VAL A 108 -3.78 8.63 -10.47
CA VAL A 108 -3.98 7.62 -9.42
C VAL A 108 -4.85 6.48 -9.96
N ALA A 109 -4.30 5.27 -9.96
CA ALA A 109 -5.02 4.05 -10.32
C ALA A 109 -6.00 3.64 -9.21
N ARG A 110 -7.28 3.54 -9.58
CA ARG A 110 -8.42 3.27 -8.69
C ARG A 110 -9.49 2.44 -9.40
N ALA A 111 -10.47 1.91 -8.66
CA ALA A 111 -11.51 1.07 -9.25
C ALA A 111 -12.27 1.80 -10.38
N GLU A 112 -12.53 3.09 -10.20
CA GLU A 112 -13.31 3.94 -11.11
C GLU A 112 -12.62 4.17 -12.47
N ASN A 113 -11.30 3.93 -12.56
CA ASN A 113 -10.54 4.02 -13.81
C ASN A 113 -9.85 2.69 -14.19
N ASN A 114 -10.40 1.56 -13.75
CA ASN A 114 -9.86 0.22 -13.98
C ASN A 114 -8.39 0.07 -13.57
N PHE A 115 -8.03 0.73 -12.47
CA PHE A 115 -6.67 0.78 -11.94
C PHE A 115 -5.66 1.26 -12.99
N THR A 116 -6.00 2.32 -13.73
CA THR A 116 -5.11 2.94 -14.72
C THR A 116 -4.53 4.24 -14.16
N GLY A 117 -3.22 4.41 -14.25
CA GLY A 117 -2.53 5.59 -13.71
C GLY A 117 -1.10 5.26 -13.33
N ALA A 118 -0.25 6.28 -13.21
CA ALA A 118 1.16 6.09 -12.86
C ALA A 118 1.39 5.73 -11.38
N LEU A 119 0.44 6.01 -10.49
CA LEU A 119 0.48 5.64 -9.07
C LEU A 119 -0.63 4.62 -8.74
N LEU A 120 -0.27 3.37 -8.48
CA LEU A 120 -1.17 2.39 -7.87
C LEU A 120 -1.03 2.43 -6.36
N GLN A 121 -2.15 2.47 -5.64
CA GLN A 121 -2.17 2.41 -4.18
C GLN A 121 -2.94 1.18 -3.71
N LEU A 122 -2.39 0.51 -2.70
CA LEU A 122 -2.96 -0.70 -2.10
C LEU A 122 -2.91 -0.57 -0.59
N TYR A 123 -4.05 -0.69 0.08
CA TYR A 123 -4.10 -0.72 1.54
C TYR A 123 -3.66 -2.09 2.05
N VAL A 124 -2.84 -2.10 3.10
CA VAL A 124 -2.28 -3.32 3.69
C VAL A 124 -2.89 -3.54 5.07
N PHE A 125 -3.74 -4.55 5.16
CA PHE A 125 -4.47 -4.91 6.37
C PHE A 125 -3.96 -6.21 6.98
N ALA A 126 -4.11 -6.30 8.29
CA ALA A 126 -3.98 -7.51 9.08
C ALA A 126 -5.15 -7.55 10.07
N ALA A 127 -5.40 -8.70 10.69
CA ALA A 127 -6.39 -8.76 11.76
C ALA A 127 -5.92 -7.95 12.96
N ALA A 128 -6.83 -7.25 13.64
CA ALA A 128 -6.52 -6.67 14.93
C ALA A 128 -6.12 -7.77 15.93
N GLU A 129 -5.11 -7.51 16.76
CA GLU A 129 -4.83 -8.34 17.91
C GLU A 129 -6.07 -8.40 18.82
N ARG A 130 -6.33 -9.58 19.38
CA ARG A 130 -7.40 -9.74 20.36
C ARG A 130 -6.95 -9.33 21.75
N ARG A 131 -7.89 -8.82 22.53
CA ARG A 131 -7.68 -8.64 23.96
C ARG A 131 -7.88 -9.99 24.66
N SER A 132 -7.18 -10.17 25.77
CA SER A 132 -7.32 -11.36 26.63
C SER A 132 -8.75 -11.59 27.11
N ASP A 133 -9.54 -10.50 27.17
CA ASP A 133 -10.90 -10.49 27.70
C ASP A 133 -11.95 -10.74 26.60
N ASP A 134 -11.55 -10.84 25.34
CA ASP A 134 -12.44 -11.22 24.24
C ASP A 134 -12.85 -12.70 24.42
N SER A 135 -14.16 -12.97 24.41
CA SER A 135 -14.70 -14.33 24.54
C SER A 135 -14.14 -15.23 23.41
N PRO A 136 -13.61 -16.44 23.73
CA PRO A 136 -13.12 -17.38 22.72
C PRO A 136 -14.18 -17.82 21.70
N ARG A 137 -15.48 -17.58 21.99
CA ARG A 137 -16.61 -18.10 21.22
C ARG A 137 -17.07 -17.19 20.08
N ASP A 138 -16.55 -15.97 19.98
CA ASP A 138 -17.19 -14.94 19.13
C ASP A 138 -16.70 -14.93 17.68
N THR A 139 -15.72 -15.78 17.32
CA THR A 139 -15.32 -15.95 15.91
C THR A 139 -15.16 -17.37 15.47
N VAL A 140 -15.50 -17.57 14.20
CA VAL A 140 -15.34 -18.81 13.49
C VAL A 140 -13.87 -19.22 13.43
N ASP A 141 -13.56 -20.39 13.99
CA ASP A 141 -12.24 -21.01 13.88
C ASP A 141 -12.05 -21.59 12.47
N THR A 142 -11.20 -20.93 11.70
CA THR A 142 -10.88 -21.31 10.31
C THR A 142 -10.06 -22.60 10.22
N ALA A 143 -9.47 -23.10 11.31
CA ALA A 143 -8.81 -24.40 11.32
C ALA A 143 -9.78 -25.55 11.01
N GLN A 144 -11.08 -25.36 11.29
CA GLN A 144 -12.14 -26.31 10.92
C GLN A 144 -12.26 -26.51 9.41
N LEU A 145 -11.73 -25.61 8.58
CA LEU A 145 -11.77 -25.71 7.12
C LEU A 145 -10.71 -26.68 6.56
N ALA A 146 -9.72 -27.06 7.37
CA ALA A 146 -8.65 -27.95 6.93
C ALA A 146 -9.22 -29.33 6.54
N PRO A 147 -8.87 -29.85 5.34
CA PRO A 147 -9.27 -31.20 4.97
C PRO A 147 -8.47 -32.23 5.77
N THR A 148 -9.09 -33.38 6.03
CA THR A 148 -8.34 -34.58 6.42
C THR A 148 -7.49 -35.07 5.25
N VAL A 149 -6.47 -35.88 5.54
CA VAL A 149 -5.63 -36.52 4.51
C VAL A 149 -6.48 -37.32 3.53
N ASN A 150 -7.51 -38.03 4.03
CA ASN A 150 -8.41 -38.81 3.20
C ASN A 150 -9.30 -37.93 2.31
N GLU A 151 -9.84 -36.83 2.84
CA GLU A 151 -10.61 -35.86 2.04
C GLU A 151 -9.75 -35.23 0.95
N TYR A 152 -8.50 -34.86 1.26
CA TYR A 152 -7.54 -34.33 0.28
C TYR A 152 -7.23 -35.34 -0.82
N ALA A 153 -6.95 -36.59 -0.46
CA ALA A 153 -6.69 -37.66 -1.42
C ALA A 153 -7.90 -37.93 -2.31
N THR A 154 -9.09 -37.99 -1.71
CA THR A 154 -10.36 -38.23 -2.43
C THR A 154 -10.68 -37.10 -3.40
N ALA A 155 -10.51 -35.84 -3.00
CA ALA A 155 -10.73 -34.69 -3.88
C ALA A 155 -9.71 -34.66 -5.03
N SER A 156 -8.47 -35.05 -4.77
CA SER A 156 -7.44 -35.17 -5.81
C SER A 156 -7.78 -36.27 -6.83
N LEU A 157 -8.26 -37.43 -6.37
CA LEU A 157 -8.72 -38.52 -7.23
C LEU A 157 -9.94 -38.11 -8.06
N GLN A 158 -10.93 -37.47 -7.45
CA GLN A 158 -12.10 -36.93 -8.15
C GLN A 158 -11.66 -35.99 -9.27
N ARG A 159 -10.72 -35.08 -8.98
CA ARG A 159 -10.22 -34.11 -9.95
C ARG A 159 -9.56 -34.78 -11.15
N LEU A 160 -8.67 -35.74 -10.91
CA LEU A 160 -8.00 -36.49 -11.98
C LEU A 160 -8.99 -37.28 -12.84
N ALA A 161 -10.00 -37.90 -12.23
CA ALA A 161 -11.05 -38.63 -12.94
C ALA A 161 -11.90 -37.70 -13.82
N VAL A 162 -12.32 -36.55 -13.29
CA VAL A 162 -13.07 -35.54 -14.05
C VAL A 162 -12.23 -34.96 -15.20
N GLU A 163 -10.95 -34.65 -14.99
CA GLU A 163 -10.05 -34.17 -16.05
C GLU A 163 -9.79 -35.24 -17.12
N GLY A 164 -9.80 -36.53 -16.74
CA GLY A 164 -9.70 -37.68 -17.65
C GLY A 164 -11.02 -38.07 -18.34
N GLY A 165 -12.14 -37.42 -18.03
CA GLY A 165 -13.45 -37.70 -18.60
C GLY A 165 -14.22 -38.86 -17.94
N ASP A 166 -13.69 -39.48 -16.88
CA ASP A 166 -14.38 -40.54 -16.11
C ASP A 166 -15.17 -39.92 -14.94
N THR A 167 -16.27 -39.26 -15.30
CA THR A 167 -17.17 -38.62 -14.31
C THR A 167 -18.03 -39.63 -13.55
N THR A 168 -18.22 -40.83 -14.11
CA THR A 168 -19.06 -41.89 -13.55
C THR A 168 -18.45 -42.59 -12.34
N ASN A 169 -17.12 -42.73 -12.29
CA ASN A 169 -16.42 -43.39 -11.19
C ASN A 169 -15.72 -42.41 -10.24
N ALA A 170 -15.84 -41.11 -10.48
CA ALA A 170 -15.19 -40.09 -9.67
C ALA A 170 -15.78 -40.07 -8.25
N PRO A 171 -14.97 -40.17 -7.18
CA PRO A 171 -15.49 -40.21 -5.80
C PRO A 171 -16.01 -38.83 -5.36
N SER A 172 -16.95 -38.78 -4.43
CA SER A 172 -17.37 -37.51 -3.79
C SER A 172 -16.49 -37.19 -2.57
N TYR A 173 -16.32 -35.91 -2.23
CA TYR A 173 -15.57 -35.50 -1.04
C TYR A 173 -16.33 -34.45 -0.21
N VAL A 174 -15.96 -34.31 1.07
CA VAL A 174 -16.54 -33.30 1.97
C VAL A 174 -15.68 -32.03 1.93
N GLN A 175 -16.34 -30.89 1.73
CA GLN A 175 -15.73 -29.57 1.83
C GLN A 175 -16.42 -28.75 2.92
N ARG A 176 -15.61 -28.05 3.72
CA ARG A 176 -16.07 -27.14 4.78
C ARG A 176 -15.81 -25.71 4.33
N ARG A 177 -16.80 -24.83 4.48
CA ARG A 177 -16.71 -23.39 4.14
C ARG A 177 -17.39 -22.54 5.19
N VAL A 178 -16.89 -21.33 5.39
CA VAL A 178 -17.49 -20.32 6.25
C VAL A 178 -18.78 -19.81 5.63
N VAL A 179 -19.81 -19.71 6.47
CA VAL A 179 -21.07 -19.04 6.15
C VAL A 179 -21.02 -17.61 6.68
N LEU A 180 -21.43 -16.66 5.85
CA LEU A 180 -21.55 -15.26 6.24
C LEU A 180 -22.96 -14.93 6.75
N ARG A 181 -23.08 -13.89 7.58
CA ARG A 181 -24.35 -13.35 8.07
C ARG A 181 -25.21 -12.87 6.90
N ASP A 182 -26.51 -13.19 6.91
CA ASP A 182 -27.44 -12.69 5.89
C ASP A 182 -27.43 -11.15 5.85
N GLY A 183 -27.45 -10.60 4.63
CA GLY A 183 -27.46 -9.14 4.42
C GLY A 183 -26.17 -8.42 4.82
N TRP A 184 -25.06 -9.12 5.09
CA TRP A 184 -23.80 -8.49 5.53
C TRP A 184 -23.29 -7.39 4.59
N ARG A 185 -23.62 -7.45 3.29
CA ARG A 185 -23.22 -6.46 2.28
C ARG A 185 -23.90 -5.10 2.45
N ASP A 186 -25.07 -5.07 3.08
CA ASP A 186 -25.94 -3.89 3.16
C ASP A 186 -26.00 -3.27 4.57
N VAL A 187 -25.19 -3.80 5.50
CA VAL A 187 -25.10 -3.26 6.87
C VAL A 187 -24.51 -1.87 6.82
N SER A 188 -25.26 -0.89 7.33
CA SER A 188 -24.87 0.51 7.38
C SER A 188 -23.68 0.74 8.32
N LYS A 189 -22.80 1.69 7.97
CA LYS A 189 -21.71 2.15 8.85
C LYS A 189 -22.17 2.74 10.18
N ALA A 190 -23.43 3.17 10.26
CA ALA A 190 -24.04 3.68 11.49
C ALA A 190 -24.51 2.56 12.44
N ASP A 191 -24.61 1.33 11.94
CA ASP A 191 -24.97 0.14 12.72
C ASP A 191 -23.70 -0.42 13.41
N GLY A 192 -23.79 -0.73 14.70
CA GLY A 192 -22.69 -1.35 15.45
C GLY A 192 -22.26 -2.70 14.87
N ALA A 193 -23.20 -3.46 14.28
CA ALA A 193 -22.96 -4.78 13.73
C ALA A 193 -22.00 -4.77 12.51
N VAL A 194 -21.78 -3.61 11.89
CA VAL A 194 -20.81 -3.46 10.78
C VAL A 194 -19.37 -3.63 11.25
N TRP A 195 -19.11 -3.38 12.54
CA TRP A 195 -17.78 -3.48 13.14
C TRP A 195 -17.48 -4.90 13.67
N GLU A 196 -18.47 -5.78 13.62
CA GLU A 196 -18.32 -7.20 13.94
C GLU A 196 -17.98 -8.02 12.69
N SER A 197 -17.46 -9.23 12.91
CA SER A 197 -17.15 -10.17 11.83
C SER A 197 -18.41 -10.58 11.06
N PRO A 198 -18.34 -10.68 9.72
CA PRO A 198 -19.46 -11.22 8.94
C PRO A 198 -19.53 -12.75 9.05
N CYS A 199 -18.50 -13.44 9.56
CA CYS A 199 -18.48 -14.90 9.67
C CYS A 199 -19.35 -15.39 10.83
N ILE A 200 -20.31 -16.29 10.56
CA ILE A 200 -21.24 -16.80 11.60
C ILE A 200 -21.09 -18.30 11.89
N GLY A 201 -20.45 -19.08 11.02
CA GLY A 201 -20.23 -20.51 11.24
C GLY A 201 -19.52 -21.20 10.09
N VAL A 202 -19.38 -22.52 10.21
CA VAL A 202 -18.85 -23.40 9.15
C VAL A 202 -19.94 -24.36 8.71
N LYS A 203 -20.11 -24.49 7.40
CA LYS A 203 -20.99 -25.47 6.76
C LYS A 203 -20.16 -26.52 6.04
N ALA A 204 -20.45 -27.79 6.33
CA ALA A 204 -19.94 -28.91 5.55
C ALA A 204 -20.90 -29.23 4.40
N SER A 205 -20.35 -29.52 3.24
CA SER A 205 -21.09 -29.91 2.04
C SER A 205 -20.36 -31.03 1.30
N VAL A 206 -21.12 -31.89 0.62
CA VAL A 206 -20.57 -32.95 -0.22
C VAL A 206 -20.42 -32.41 -1.64
N VAL A 207 -19.21 -32.46 -2.17
CA VAL A 207 -18.90 -32.09 -3.56
C VAL A 207 -18.93 -33.35 -4.41
N SER A 208 -19.97 -33.47 -5.25
CA SER A 208 -20.12 -34.58 -6.18
C SER A 208 -19.53 -34.27 -7.56
N PRO A 209 -19.17 -35.29 -8.37
CA PRO A 209 -18.63 -35.09 -9.71
C PRO A 209 -19.59 -34.33 -10.64
N GLU A 210 -20.91 -34.59 -10.55
CA GLU A 210 -21.92 -33.94 -11.39
C GLU A 210 -22.00 -32.43 -11.14
N GLY A 211 -21.77 -32.01 -9.89
CA GLY A 211 -21.70 -30.60 -9.50
C GLY A 211 -20.54 -29.84 -10.14
N ILE A 212 -19.47 -30.53 -10.54
CA ILE A 212 -18.31 -29.95 -11.24
C ILE A 212 -18.55 -29.89 -12.76
N VAL A 213 -19.27 -30.87 -13.31
CA VAL A 213 -19.62 -30.94 -14.75
C VAL A 213 -20.70 -29.92 -15.11
N GLY A 214 -21.63 -29.64 -14.20
CA GLY A 214 -22.68 -28.61 -14.36
C GLY A 214 -22.21 -27.15 -14.22
N GLY A 215 -20.96 -26.94 -13.80
CA GLY A 215 -20.34 -25.61 -13.67
C GLY A 215 -18.97 -25.69 -13.00
N ALA A 216 -17.97 -24.99 -13.55
CA ALA A 216 -16.64 -24.95 -12.95
C ALA A 216 -16.69 -24.36 -11.53
N THR A 217 -16.02 -25.02 -10.57
CA THR A 217 -15.88 -24.51 -9.19
C THR A 217 -15.23 -23.13 -9.17
N SER A 218 -15.49 -22.33 -8.13
CA SER A 218 -14.88 -21.01 -7.93
C SER A 218 -13.35 -21.03 -8.06
N LEU A 219 -12.70 -22.07 -7.53
CA LEU A 219 -11.26 -22.28 -7.64
C LEU A 219 -10.80 -22.64 -9.06
N THR A 220 -11.59 -23.42 -9.80
CA THR A 220 -11.30 -23.73 -11.22
C THR A 220 -11.39 -22.48 -12.08
N LYS A 221 -12.43 -21.66 -11.89
CA LYS A 221 -12.59 -20.38 -12.58
C LYS A 221 -11.45 -19.42 -12.24
N LEU A 222 -11.09 -19.30 -10.95
CA LEU A 222 -9.96 -18.50 -10.48
C LEU A 222 -8.64 -18.95 -11.11
N SER A 223 -8.36 -20.25 -11.06
CA SER A 223 -7.15 -20.87 -11.62
C SER A 223 -7.04 -20.62 -13.13
N SER A 224 -8.14 -20.80 -13.86
CA SER A 224 -8.22 -20.51 -15.29
C SER A 224 -7.99 -19.03 -15.60
N ALA A 225 -8.68 -18.12 -14.90
CA ALA A 225 -8.57 -16.67 -15.09
C ALA A 225 -7.15 -16.14 -14.82
N LEU A 226 -6.46 -16.73 -13.85
CA LEU A 226 -5.08 -16.40 -13.53
C LEU A 226 -4.04 -17.24 -14.28
N SER A 227 -4.47 -18.22 -15.08
CA SER A 227 -3.59 -19.19 -15.76
C SER A 227 -2.58 -19.82 -14.81
N LEU A 228 -3.05 -20.31 -13.66
CA LEU A 228 -2.20 -20.97 -12.68
C LEU A 228 -1.68 -22.31 -13.22
N PRO A 229 -0.48 -22.75 -12.83
CA PRO A 229 0.08 -24.02 -13.28
C PRO A 229 -0.68 -25.25 -12.72
N ALA A 230 -1.40 -25.08 -11.62
CA ALA A 230 -2.22 -26.12 -11.02
C ALA A 230 -3.48 -25.52 -10.39
N THR A 231 -4.60 -26.25 -10.48
CA THR A 231 -5.84 -25.92 -9.78
C THR A 231 -5.90 -26.75 -8.50
N PRO A 232 -5.85 -26.12 -7.31
CA PRO A 232 -5.90 -26.89 -6.08
C PRO A 232 -7.32 -27.39 -5.78
N ALA A 233 -7.41 -28.59 -5.19
CA ALA A 233 -8.66 -29.13 -4.67
C ALA A 233 -9.13 -28.40 -3.39
N PHE A 234 -8.18 -27.93 -2.58
CA PHE A 234 -8.41 -27.17 -1.35
C PHE A 234 -7.51 -25.95 -1.28
N THR A 235 -8.02 -24.89 -0.68
CA THR A 235 -7.21 -23.75 -0.25
C THR A 235 -6.95 -23.86 1.24
N SER A 236 -5.74 -23.54 1.72
CA SER A 236 -5.59 -23.33 3.15
C SER A 236 -6.24 -21.99 3.50
N ALA A 237 -7.05 -22.03 4.54
CA ALA A 237 -7.84 -20.90 4.98
C ALA A 237 -6.94 -19.79 5.52
N ALA A 238 -7.23 -18.55 5.14
CA ALA A 238 -6.68 -17.38 5.79
C ALA A 238 -7.11 -17.38 7.27
N ARG A 239 -6.13 -17.60 8.16
CA ARG A 239 -6.31 -17.86 9.59
C ARG A 239 -7.16 -16.80 10.25
N TYR A 240 -6.86 -15.53 10.01
CA TYR A 240 -7.52 -14.43 10.73
C TYR A 240 -8.59 -13.71 9.90
N MET A 241 -8.98 -14.23 8.73
CA MET A 241 -9.96 -13.55 7.88
C MET A 241 -11.34 -13.39 8.55
N CYS A 242 -11.72 -14.32 9.42
CA CYS A 242 -12.95 -14.22 10.23
C CYS A 242 -12.83 -13.36 11.49
N HIS A 243 -11.69 -12.70 11.70
CA HIS A 243 -11.51 -11.68 12.74
C HIS A 243 -11.73 -10.27 12.21
N VAL A 244 -11.95 -10.14 10.90
CA VAL A 244 -12.09 -8.86 10.21
C VAL A 244 -13.54 -8.39 10.25
N SER A 245 -13.75 -7.10 10.45
CA SER A 245 -15.05 -6.45 10.47
C SER A 245 -15.78 -6.54 9.13
N THR A 246 -17.10 -6.54 9.20
CA THR A 246 -17.98 -6.44 8.02
C THR A 246 -17.67 -5.17 7.22
N ALA A 247 -17.35 -4.05 7.90
CA ALA A 247 -16.98 -2.80 7.28
C ALA A 247 -15.75 -2.92 6.37
N LEU A 248 -14.70 -3.64 6.82
CA LEU A 248 -13.51 -3.82 6.00
C LEU A 248 -13.73 -4.81 4.85
N TRP A 249 -14.57 -5.85 5.04
CA TRP A 249 -14.99 -6.71 3.93
C TRP A 249 -15.73 -5.92 2.84
N GLN A 250 -16.68 -5.08 3.22
CA GLN A 250 -17.40 -4.19 2.31
C GLN A 250 -16.44 -3.21 1.62
N GLU A 251 -15.53 -2.57 2.36
CA GLU A 251 -14.55 -1.62 1.82
C GLU A 251 -13.65 -2.28 0.77
N ALA A 252 -13.14 -3.49 1.06
CA ALA A 252 -12.27 -4.23 0.17
C ALA A 252 -12.96 -4.62 -1.13
N LEU A 253 -14.23 -5.07 -1.08
CA LEU A 253 -14.98 -5.40 -2.29
C LEU A 253 -15.43 -4.16 -3.05
N HIS A 254 -15.70 -3.04 -2.38
CA HIS A 254 -16.11 -1.81 -3.05
C HIS A 254 -14.93 -1.16 -3.80
N HIS A 255 -13.78 -1.00 -3.14
CA HIS A 255 -12.63 -0.28 -3.70
C HIS A 255 -11.58 -1.17 -4.37
N ARG A 256 -11.56 -2.48 -4.06
CA ARG A 256 -10.75 -3.52 -4.75
C ARG A 256 -9.24 -3.26 -4.73
N ASN A 257 -8.77 -2.53 -3.73
CA ASN A 257 -7.40 -2.08 -3.55
C ASN A 257 -6.80 -2.54 -2.21
N SER A 258 -7.25 -3.69 -1.71
CA SER A 258 -6.87 -4.19 -0.37
C SER A 258 -5.99 -5.44 -0.46
N LEU A 259 -4.93 -5.44 0.33
CA LEU A 259 -4.05 -6.57 0.58
C LEU A 259 -4.28 -7.09 2.00
N TRP A 260 -4.15 -8.39 2.15
CA TRP A 260 -4.30 -9.10 3.41
C TRP A 260 -2.98 -9.72 3.84
N LEU A 261 -2.63 -9.54 5.11
CA LEU A 261 -1.50 -10.14 5.81
C LEU A 261 -2.03 -11.11 6.87
N ASP A 262 -1.83 -12.42 6.65
CA ASP A 262 -2.57 -13.44 7.39
C ASP A 262 -1.86 -14.02 8.64
N LEU A 263 -0.52 -13.96 8.72
CA LEU A 263 0.21 -14.56 9.85
C LEU A 263 0.53 -13.57 10.99
N LEU A 264 0.25 -12.29 10.79
CA LEU A 264 0.53 -11.25 11.77
C LEU A 264 -0.75 -10.54 12.14
N THR A 265 -0.79 -9.99 13.34
CA THR A 265 -1.89 -9.16 13.84
C THR A 265 -1.41 -7.72 14.05
N ASP A 266 -2.32 -6.78 13.83
CA ASP A 266 -2.16 -5.39 14.22
C ASP A 266 -2.25 -5.28 15.74
N ARG A 267 -1.07 -5.20 16.37
CA ARG A 267 -0.90 -5.16 17.82
C ARG A 267 -1.54 -3.93 18.45
N HIS A 268 -2.05 -4.09 19.66
CA HIS A 268 -2.55 -2.95 20.42
C HIS A 268 -1.43 -2.02 20.86
N PRO A 269 -1.66 -0.70 20.85
CA PRO A 269 -0.80 0.24 21.55
C PRO A 269 -0.55 -0.17 23.01
N THR A 270 0.70 -0.08 23.46
CA THR A 270 1.06 -0.28 24.87
C THR A 270 1.32 1.04 25.60
N THR A 271 0.99 2.16 24.97
CA THR A 271 1.12 3.51 25.53
C THR A 271 -0.23 4.24 25.47
N ASN A 272 -0.31 5.41 26.10
CA ASN A 272 -1.48 6.28 26.05
C ASN A 272 -1.52 7.19 24.81
N LYS A 273 -0.76 6.85 23.76
CA LYS A 273 -0.76 7.61 22.50
C LYS A 273 -2.14 7.63 21.89
N LYS A 274 -2.53 8.83 21.44
CA LYS A 274 -3.74 9.05 20.63
C LYS A 274 -3.34 9.42 19.21
N MET A 275 -4.29 9.26 18.28
CA MET A 275 -4.11 9.68 16.89
C MET A 275 -3.67 11.15 16.83
N GLY A 276 -2.68 11.45 15.99
CA GLY A 276 -2.18 12.81 15.84
C GLY A 276 -1.26 13.30 16.97
N MET A 277 -0.82 12.44 17.90
CA MET A 277 0.21 12.75 18.90
C MET A 277 1.61 12.26 18.49
N SER A 278 2.66 12.85 19.07
CA SER A 278 4.07 12.57 18.73
C SER A 278 4.76 11.51 19.59
N ASN A 279 4.09 10.89 20.56
CA ASN A 279 4.68 9.84 21.41
C ASN A 279 4.85 8.51 20.66
N SER A 280 5.44 7.49 21.30
CA SER A 280 5.54 6.11 20.76
C SER A 280 4.23 5.35 20.95
N TRP A 281 3.91 4.41 20.05
CA TRP A 281 2.80 3.47 20.24
C TRP A 281 3.16 2.27 21.13
N GLY A 282 4.46 2.09 21.41
CA GLY A 282 5.01 0.94 22.13
C GLY A 282 5.76 0.00 21.20
N VAL A 283 6.84 -0.61 21.71
CA VAL A 283 7.73 -1.48 20.94
C VAL A 283 6.98 -2.62 20.21
N PRO A 284 6.04 -3.35 20.84
CA PRO A 284 5.32 -4.43 20.13
C PRO A 284 4.54 -3.93 18.91
N THR A 285 3.86 -2.79 19.04
CA THR A 285 3.11 -2.16 17.94
C THR A 285 4.03 -1.68 16.84
N GLU A 286 5.15 -1.06 17.20
CA GLU A 286 6.12 -0.53 16.24
C GLU A 286 6.86 -1.65 15.50
N VAL A 287 7.17 -2.76 16.18
CA VAL A 287 7.71 -3.97 15.53
C VAL A 287 6.72 -4.56 14.55
N GLY A 288 5.43 -4.65 14.90
CA GLY A 288 4.38 -5.09 13.98
C GLY A 288 4.31 -4.24 12.71
N MET A 289 4.47 -2.92 12.83
CA MET A 289 4.56 -2.01 11.69
C MET A 289 5.79 -2.28 10.81
N SER A 290 6.96 -2.48 11.43
CA SER A 290 8.18 -2.88 10.72
C SER A 290 8.00 -4.17 9.93
N GLN A 291 7.38 -5.19 10.54
CA GLN A 291 7.06 -6.45 9.87
C GLN A 291 6.15 -6.21 8.67
N LYS A 292 5.03 -5.50 8.87
CA LYS A 292 4.05 -5.18 7.82
C LYS A 292 4.70 -4.45 6.64
N VAL A 293 5.55 -3.47 6.89
CA VAL A 293 6.20 -2.69 5.81
C VAL A 293 7.24 -3.51 5.06
N VAL A 294 8.09 -4.28 5.73
CA VAL A 294 9.11 -5.09 5.05
C VAL A 294 8.45 -6.19 4.22
N ILE A 295 7.39 -6.82 4.73
CA ILE A 295 6.59 -7.80 3.97
C ILE A 295 5.92 -7.13 2.77
N TRP A 296 5.32 -5.95 2.95
CA TRP A 296 4.75 -5.17 1.86
C TRP A 296 5.77 -4.89 0.75
N LEU A 297 6.95 -4.38 1.09
CA LEU A 297 7.98 -4.03 0.10
C LEU A 297 8.45 -5.26 -0.69
N ASN A 298 8.61 -6.41 -0.02
CA ASN A 298 8.97 -7.67 -0.68
C ASN A 298 7.83 -8.26 -1.52
N TYR A 299 6.59 -8.14 -1.06
CA TYR A 299 5.40 -8.47 -1.86
C TYR A 299 5.38 -7.62 -3.14
N ALA A 300 5.49 -6.30 -3.00
CA ALA A 300 5.40 -5.37 -4.12
C ALA A 300 6.55 -5.57 -5.14
N TYR A 301 7.77 -5.83 -4.66
CA TYR A 301 8.92 -6.17 -5.51
C TYR A 301 8.63 -7.34 -6.45
N THR A 302 7.89 -8.35 -5.96
CA THR A 302 7.62 -9.57 -6.72
C THR A 302 6.30 -9.50 -7.48
N ALA A 303 5.25 -8.92 -6.88
CA ALA A 303 3.94 -8.70 -7.49
C ALA A 303 3.99 -7.76 -8.70
N PHE A 304 4.88 -6.76 -8.67
CA PHE A 304 4.98 -5.73 -9.70
C PHE A 304 6.39 -5.68 -10.30
N PRO A 305 6.78 -6.70 -11.08
CA PRO A 305 8.16 -6.88 -11.50
C PRO A 305 8.65 -5.90 -12.58
N ASP A 306 7.75 -5.14 -13.19
CA ASP A 306 8.02 -4.08 -14.16
C ASP A 306 8.05 -2.67 -13.54
N VAL A 307 7.53 -2.50 -12.32
CA VAL A 307 7.45 -1.21 -11.64
C VAL A 307 8.81 -0.83 -11.04
N PRO A 308 9.34 0.38 -11.34
CA PRO A 308 10.66 0.80 -10.87
C PRO A 308 10.66 1.28 -9.42
N TYR A 309 9.56 1.83 -8.91
CA TYR A 309 9.49 2.43 -7.58
C TYR A 309 8.42 1.83 -6.69
N LEU A 310 8.82 1.50 -5.47
CA LEU A 310 7.97 0.97 -4.43
C LEU A 310 7.87 2.01 -3.31
N MET A 311 6.64 2.34 -2.93
CA MET A 311 6.35 3.38 -1.97
C MET A 311 5.70 2.80 -0.71
N LYS A 312 6.03 3.38 0.43
CA LYS A 312 5.23 3.29 1.64
C LYS A 312 4.61 4.66 1.89
N GLY A 313 3.37 4.70 2.39
CA GLY A 313 2.84 5.88 3.06
C GLY A 313 1.70 5.53 3.99
N ASP A 314 1.34 6.46 4.86
CA ASP A 314 0.36 6.20 5.93
C ASP A 314 -1.10 6.45 5.49
N ASP A 315 -2.07 5.90 6.22
CA ASP A 315 -3.49 6.17 5.97
C ASP A 315 -3.93 7.58 6.40
N ASP A 316 -3.04 8.29 7.10
CA ASP A 316 -3.19 9.66 7.57
C ASP A 316 -2.21 10.64 6.87
N MET A 317 -1.88 10.36 5.61
CA MET A 317 -1.15 11.29 4.74
C MET A 317 -1.93 11.77 3.50
N TYR A 318 -1.48 12.90 2.96
CA TYR A 318 -1.96 13.51 1.72
C TYR A 318 -0.78 13.68 0.76
N LEU A 319 -1.01 13.39 -0.52
CA LEU A 319 -0.01 13.55 -1.58
C LEU A 319 -0.53 14.45 -2.70
N LYS A 320 0.20 15.51 -3.04
CA LYS A 320 -0.01 16.28 -4.28
C LYS A 320 0.55 15.50 -5.47
N VAL A 321 -0.17 14.46 -5.90
CA VAL A 321 0.26 13.47 -6.89
C VAL A 321 0.83 14.10 -8.18
N PRO A 322 0.18 15.12 -8.80
CA PRO A 322 0.72 15.72 -10.03
C PRO A 322 2.13 16.30 -9.87
N GLN A 323 2.38 16.98 -8.74
CA GLN A 323 3.71 17.50 -8.43
C GLN A 323 4.68 16.36 -8.11
N TYR A 324 4.25 15.40 -7.31
CA TYR A 324 5.09 14.33 -6.82
C TYR A 324 5.62 13.43 -7.96
N LEU A 325 4.75 13.04 -8.90
CA LEU A 325 5.13 12.25 -10.08
C LEU A 325 5.95 13.04 -11.09
N SER A 326 5.64 14.33 -11.29
CA SER A 326 6.46 15.21 -12.13
C SER A 326 7.89 15.32 -11.59
N ASP A 327 8.06 15.44 -10.26
CA ASP A 327 9.39 15.45 -9.66
C ASP A 327 10.14 14.15 -9.91
N LEU A 328 9.46 13.01 -9.78
CA LEU A 328 10.07 11.70 -9.95
C LEU A 328 10.54 11.48 -11.40
N ARG A 329 9.68 11.78 -12.39
CA ARG A 329 10.01 11.67 -13.82
C ARG A 329 11.21 12.54 -14.21
N TYR A 330 11.27 13.76 -13.69
CA TYR A 330 12.39 14.66 -13.92
C TYR A 330 13.72 14.08 -13.40
N THR A 331 13.72 13.48 -12.21
CA THR A 331 14.93 12.83 -11.69
C THR A 331 15.33 11.60 -12.49
N GLN A 332 14.36 10.83 -12.99
CA GLN A 332 14.61 9.70 -13.88
C GLN A 332 15.18 10.11 -15.23
N GLN A 333 15.05 11.35 -15.69
CA GLN A 333 15.70 11.80 -16.94
C GLN A 333 17.18 12.16 -16.73
N GLY A 334 17.67 12.20 -15.47
CA GLY A 334 19.06 12.51 -15.15
C GLY A 334 19.38 14.00 -15.14
N GLU A 335 18.36 14.86 -15.24
CA GLU A 335 18.50 16.30 -15.45
C GLU A 335 18.69 17.11 -14.16
N TRP A 336 19.25 16.51 -13.11
CA TRP A 336 19.38 17.15 -11.80
C TRP A 336 19.93 18.59 -11.86
N GLY A 337 19.13 19.55 -11.41
CA GLY A 337 19.53 20.96 -11.28
C GLY A 337 19.33 21.81 -12.54
N ARG A 338 18.85 21.25 -13.65
CA ARG A 338 18.43 22.00 -14.86
C ARG A 338 16.96 22.42 -14.78
N PRO A 339 16.50 23.49 -15.46
CA PRO A 339 15.08 23.80 -15.55
C PRO A 339 14.29 22.60 -16.12
N ARG A 340 13.15 22.26 -15.52
CA ARG A 340 12.32 21.13 -15.95
C ARG A 340 11.43 21.54 -17.12
N SER A 341 11.32 20.67 -18.14
CA SER A 341 10.21 20.75 -19.09
C SER A 341 8.95 20.18 -18.47
N LEU A 342 8.11 21.05 -17.88
CA LEU A 342 6.92 20.61 -17.12
C LEU A 342 5.95 19.80 -17.99
N MET A 343 5.71 20.24 -19.24
CA MET A 343 4.84 19.56 -20.20
C MET A 343 5.28 18.13 -20.54
N ALA A 344 6.57 17.80 -20.39
CA ALA A 344 7.07 16.44 -20.62
C ALA A 344 6.84 15.49 -19.44
N THR A 345 6.42 16.02 -18.28
CA THR A 345 6.36 15.29 -17.01
C THR A 345 4.96 15.20 -16.40
N ILE A 346 3.97 15.85 -17.02
CA ILE A 346 2.57 15.83 -16.60
C ILE A 346 1.65 15.50 -17.79
N PRO A 347 0.47 14.92 -17.56
CA PRO A 347 -0.54 14.75 -18.61
C PRO A 347 -0.94 16.07 -19.26
N HIS A 348 -1.02 16.09 -20.59
CA HIS A 348 -1.48 17.24 -21.38
C HIS A 348 -2.23 16.75 -22.63
N GLY A 349 -3.49 17.15 -22.76
CA GLY A 349 -4.44 16.58 -23.71
C GLY A 349 -4.54 15.06 -23.56
N ASP A 350 -4.38 14.37 -24.69
CA ASP A 350 -4.33 12.90 -24.78
C ASP A 350 -2.94 12.32 -24.50
N VAL A 351 -1.92 13.17 -24.28
CA VAL A 351 -0.55 12.73 -24.01
C VAL A 351 -0.38 12.45 -22.52
N ILE A 352 -0.15 11.18 -22.18
CA ILE A 352 0.24 10.74 -20.85
C ILE A 352 1.76 10.55 -20.83
N PRO A 353 2.51 11.18 -19.91
CA PRO A 353 3.94 10.97 -19.81
C PRO A 353 4.26 9.51 -19.58
N ALA A 354 5.28 9.02 -20.28
CA ALA A 354 5.72 7.64 -20.13
C ALA A 354 5.98 7.31 -18.65
N THR A 355 5.44 6.20 -18.22
CA THR A 355 5.88 5.44 -17.06
C THR A 355 7.27 4.91 -17.40
N LEU A 356 8.29 5.68 -17.03
CA LEU A 356 9.67 5.36 -17.35
C LEU A 356 10.01 4.01 -16.69
N GLY A 357 10.37 3.03 -17.53
CA GLY A 357 10.71 1.68 -17.11
C GLY A 357 11.90 1.59 -16.16
N ILE A 358 12.24 0.37 -15.76
CA ILE A 358 13.46 0.10 -14.99
C ILE A 358 14.67 0.48 -15.86
N ASP A 359 15.30 1.60 -15.53
CA ASP A 359 16.52 2.04 -16.20
C ASP A 359 17.75 1.44 -15.49
N GLY A 360 18.24 0.33 -16.07
CA GLY A 360 19.45 -0.37 -15.63
C GLY A 360 20.75 0.41 -15.80
N THR A 361 20.72 1.69 -16.21
CA THR A 361 21.91 2.55 -16.32
C THR A 361 21.97 3.63 -15.22
N LYS A 362 20.89 3.85 -14.47
CA LYS A 362 20.78 4.94 -13.49
C LYS A 362 21.04 4.49 -12.05
N ASP A 363 21.53 5.43 -11.24
CA ASP A 363 21.67 5.31 -9.79
C ASP A 363 20.34 4.88 -9.13
N CYS A 364 20.41 4.11 -8.05
CA CYS A 364 19.23 3.77 -7.28
C CYS A 364 18.75 4.98 -6.49
N LEU A 365 17.47 5.32 -6.64
CA LEU A 365 16.86 6.46 -5.96
C LEU A 365 16.23 6.05 -4.63
N TYR A 366 16.44 6.86 -3.59
CA TYR A 366 15.67 6.83 -2.36
C TYR A 366 15.09 8.23 -2.11
N ARG A 367 13.78 8.42 -2.34
CA ARG A 367 13.10 9.69 -2.04
C ARG A 367 12.62 9.71 -0.60
N VAL A 368 13.07 10.71 0.14
CA VAL A 368 12.89 10.83 1.58
C VAL A 368 12.40 12.22 1.94
N TRP A 369 11.47 12.32 2.88
CA TRP A 369 11.43 13.51 3.72
C TRP A 369 12.62 13.43 4.68
N ARG A 370 13.68 14.19 4.37
CA ARG A 370 15.03 13.95 4.88
C ARG A 370 15.12 14.07 6.40
N LEU A 371 15.37 12.93 7.05
CA LEU A 371 15.66 12.82 8.47
C LEU A 371 16.97 12.04 8.71
N TYR A 372 17.52 12.21 9.91
CA TYR A 372 18.79 11.63 10.34
C TYR A 372 18.59 10.91 11.67
N TYR A 373 19.07 9.67 11.77
CA TYR A 373 19.18 8.95 13.03
C TYR A 373 20.63 8.50 13.19
N GLY A 374 21.43 9.27 13.92
CA GLY A 374 22.88 9.14 13.89
C GLY A 374 23.43 9.37 12.47
N ASP A 375 24.06 8.34 11.90
CA ASP A 375 24.60 8.33 10.54
C ASP A 375 23.70 7.62 9.50
N ILE A 376 22.44 7.32 9.88
CA ILE A 376 21.43 6.71 9.01
C ILE A 376 20.59 7.82 8.35
N ILE A 377 20.50 7.78 7.02
CA ILE A 377 19.48 8.52 6.26
C ILE A 377 18.25 7.65 6.14
N TYR A 378 17.10 8.19 6.53
CA TYR A 378 15.81 7.53 6.38
C TYR A 378 14.74 8.50 5.89
N GLY A 379 13.70 7.97 5.25
CA GLY A 379 12.51 8.72 4.91
C GLY A 379 11.51 8.63 6.05
N ASN A 380 10.97 9.77 6.51
CA ASN A 380 9.93 9.79 7.53
C ASN A 380 8.78 8.80 7.18
N GLY A 381 8.28 8.08 8.19
CA GLY A 381 7.21 7.09 8.06
C GLY A 381 5.99 7.53 7.24
N VAL A 382 5.67 8.82 7.24
CA VAL A 382 4.52 9.40 6.48
C VAL A 382 4.54 9.01 5.02
N GLY A 383 5.72 8.95 4.40
CA GLY A 383 5.86 8.35 3.09
C GLY A 383 7.23 8.54 2.45
N TYR A 384 7.70 7.48 1.81
CA TYR A 384 8.99 7.43 1.12
C TYR A 384 8.98 6.45 -0.05
N ILE A 385 9.86 6.66 -1.03
CA ILE A 385 10.00 5.80 -2.22
C ILE A 385 11.38 5.17 -2.26
N LEU A 386 11.41 3.88 -2.57
CA LEU A 386 12.61 3.11 -2.89
C LEU A 386 12.59 2.70 -4.36
N ASP A 387 13.72 2.85 -5.03
CA ASP A 387 14.00 2.07 -6.24
C ASP A 387 13.91 0.58 -5.88
N ARG A 388 13.23 -0.22 -6.72
CA ARG A 388 13.01 -1.65 -6.49
C ARG A 388 14.30 -2.42 -6.19
N ARG A 389 15.44 -1.98 -6.75
CA ARG A 389 16.75 -2.61 -6.55
C ARG A 389 17.26 -2.41 -5.12
N LEU A 390 16.85 -1.35 -4.43
CA LEU A 390 17.13 -1.16 -3.00
C LEU A 390 16.36 -2.18 -2.16
N VAL A 391 15.12 -2.49 -2.51
CA VAL A 391 14.36 -3.55 -1.84
C VAL A 391 15.04 -4.91 -2.05
N GLN A 392 15.44 -5.23 -3.27
CA GLN A 392 16.19 -6.45 -3.58
C GLN A 392 17.51 -6.53 -2.81
N ALA A 393 18.29 -5.44 -2.77
CA ALA A 393 19.62 -5.43 -2.16
C ALA A 393 19.59 -5.48 -0.62
N ALA A 394 18.63 -4.78 0.00
CA ALA A 394 18.70 -4.44 1.41
C ALA A 394 17.57 -5.04 2.24
N LEU A 395 16.43 -5.33 1.63
CA LEU A 395 15.24 -5.78 2.34
C LEU A 395 14.80 -7.19 1.94
N ASN A 396 15.50 -7.84 1.01
CA ASN A 396 15.24 -9.23 0.65
C ASN A 396 15.61 -10.14 1.84
N PRO A 397 14.63 -10.75 2.51
CA PRO A 397 14.90 -11.54 3.72
C PRO A 397 15.54 -12.90 3.39
N PHE A 398 15.53 -13.32 2.12
CA PHE A 398 16.14 -14.58 1.67
C PHE A 398 17.62 -14.45 1.34
N ASP A 399 18.17 -13.24 1.38
CA ASP A 399 19.61 -13.05 1.32
C ASP A 399 20.25 -13.59 2.62
N GLY A 400 21.36 -14.31 2.50
CA GLY A 400 22.07 -14.87 3.66
C GLY A 400 22.55 -13.81 4.66
N SER A 401 22.68 -12.55 4.24
CA SER A 401 22.96 -11.41 5.13
C SER A 401 21.75 -10.97 5.99
N ASN A 402 20.54 -11.39 5.62
CA ASN A 402 19.27 -11.01 6.26
C ASN A 402 18.60 -12.13 7.07
N VAL A 403 19.34 -13.15 7.50
CA VAL A 403 18.79 -14.29 8.26
C VAL A 403 18.07 -13.86 9.54
N LEU A 404 18.61 -12.89 10.28
CA LEU A 404 17.94 -12.35 11.47
C LEU A 404 16.64 -11.63 11.10
N LEU A 405 16.65 -10.84 10.03
CA LEU A 405 15.46 -10.15 9.55
C LEU A 405 14.37 -11.17 9.18
N LEU A 406 14.70 -12.22 8.42
CA LEU A 406 13.77 -13.29 8.06
C LEU A 406 13.11 -13.94 9.30
N LYS A 407 13.92 -14.30 10.30
CA LYS A 407 13.44 -14.86 11.57
C LYS A 407 12.43 -13.92 12.23
N LEU A 408 12.75 -12.63 12.29
CA LEU A 408 11.91 -11.65 12.97
C LEU A 408 10.67 -11.23 12.16
N LEU A 409 10.62 -11.48 10.85
CA LEU A 409 9.45 -11.19 10.00
C LEU A 409 8.40 -12.30 9.99
N THR A 410 8.81 -13.55 10.21
CA THR A 410 7.96 -14.74 10.03
C THR A 410 7.26 -15.18 11.30
N GLU A 411 7.67 -14.66 12.45
CA GLU A 411 7.11 -14.97 13.76
C GLU A 411 6.25 -13.82 14.30
N PRO A 412 5.10 -14.09 14.94
CA PRO A 412 4.41 -13.09 15.75
C PRO A 412 5.36 -12.47 16.78
N TYR A 413 5.19 -11.18 17.10
CA TYR A 413 6.01 -10.52 18.12
C TYR A 413 6.15 -11.36 19.40
N ASN A 414 7.40 -11.60 19.80
CA ASN A 414 7.77 -12.36 20.98
C ASN A 414 8.69 -11.51 21.87
N SER A 415 8.26 -11.20 23.09
CA SER A 415 9.04 -10.38 24.03
C SER A 415 10.41 -10.97 24.38
N SER A 416 10.61 -12.28 24.25
CA SER A 416 11.91 -12.93 24.45
C SER A 416 12.93 -12.55 23.37
N LEU A 417 12.49 -12.05 22.21
CA LEU A 417 13.34 -11.57 21.11
C LEU A 417 13.53 -10.04 21.12
N HIS A 418 13.26 -9.39 22.26
CA HIS A 418 13.27 -7.93 22.38
C HIS A 418 14.61 -7.32 21.92
N ASN A 419 15.73 -7.89 22.35
CA ASN A 419 17.05 -7.39 22.02
C ASN A 419 17.34 -7.54 20.52
N GLU A 420 16.89 -8.62 19.90
CA GLU A 420 17.00 -8.86 18.46
C GLU A 420 16.20 -7.84 17.66
N TYR A 421 14.96 -7.52 18.06
CA TYR A 421 14.18 -6.46 17.43
C TYR A 421 14.89 -5.10 17.50
N LEU A 422 15.42 -4.74 18.68
CA LEU A 422 16.15 -3.48 18.86
C LEU A 422 17.46 -3.44 18.06
N SER A 423 18.14 -4.59 17.89
CA SER A 423 19.39 -4.68 17.13
C SER A 423 19.20 -4.30 15.65
N LEU A 424 18.02 -4.56 15.09
CA LEU A 424 17.62 -4.15 13.75
C LEU A 424 16.88 -2.80 13.72
N ILE A 425 16.62 -2.18 14.87
CA ILE A 425 15.82 -0.94 15.00
C ILE A 425 14.36 -1.15 14.55
N MET A 426 13.77 -2.32 14.80
CA MET A 426 12.39 -2.60 14.38
C MET A 426 11.33 -1.80 15.16
N GLN A 427 11.69 -1.10 16.24
CA GLN A 427 10.83 -0.14 16.92
C GLN A 427 10.67 1.19 16.16
N TYR A 428 11.44 1.42 15.09
CA TYR A 428 11.27 2.57 14.21
C TYR A 428 11.32 2.08 12.76
N GLU A 429 10.16 1.72 12.21
CA GLU A 429 9.99 1.14 10.86
C GLU A 429 10.75 1.91 9.76
N ASP A 430 10.65 3.23 9.80
CA ASP A 430 11.28 4.11 8.83
C ASP A 430 12.81 4.12 8.96
N VAL A 431 13.32 4.15 10.20
CA VAL A 431 14.76 4.06 10.49
C VAL A 431 15.30 2.67 10.17
N LEU A 432 14.55 1.59 10.41
CA LEU A 432 14.90 0.22 10.00
C LEU A 432 15.19 0.17 8.51
N VAL A 433 14.30 0.72 7.66
CA VAL A 433 14.51 0.72 6.20
C VAL A 433 15.78 1.50 5.83
N GLY A 434 16.00 2.68 6.42
CA GLY A 434 17.24 3.44 6.21
C GLY A 434 18.49 2.69 6.65
N LYS A 435 18.44 2.02 7.81
CA LYS A 435 19.52 1.19 8.34
C LYS A 435 19.83 0.01 7.42
N GLN A 436 18.81 -0.71 6.95
CA GLN A 436 18.98 -1.83 6.05
C GLN A 436 19.68 -1.41 4.75
N VAL A 437 19.28 -0.28 4.15
CA VAL A 437 19.94 0.27 2.95
C VAL A 437 21.41 0.63 3.22
N LYS A 438 21.71 1.17 4.40
CA LYS A 438 23.07 1.54 4.82
C LYS A 438 23.94 0.30 5.06
N ASP A 439 23.43 -0.69 5.77
CA ASP A 439 24.19 -1.88 6.16
C ASP A 439 24.46 -2.78 4.93
N HIS A 440 23.57 -2.76 3.93
CA HIS A 440 23.70 -3.54 2.70
C HIS A 440 24.29 -2.75 1.51
N LEU A 441 25.08 -1.69 1.76
CA LEU A 441 25.70 -0.90 0.69
C LEU A 441 26.57 -1.73 -0.27
N GLY A 442 27.13 -2.85 0.20
CA GLY A 442 27.85 -3.81 -0.65
C GLY A 442 26.97 -4.40 -1.75
N ALA A 443 25.81 -4.96 -1.38
CA ALA A 443 24.82 -5.51 -2.30
C ALA A 443 24.19 -4.41 -3.19
N VAL A 444 23.89 -3.25 -2.61
CA VAL A 444 23.41 -2.07 -3.35
C VAL A 444 24.41 -1.69 -4.46
N ARG A 445 25.72 -1.72 -4.20
CA ARG A 445 26.74 -1.42 -5.23
C ARG A 445 26.75 -2.41 -6.39
N GLN A 446 26.32 -3.64 -6.17
CA GLN A 446 26.24 -4.68 -7.20
C GLN A 446 25.00 -4.51 -8.07
N LEU A 447 23.86 -4.14 -7.47
CA LEU A 447 22.59 -3.96 -8.19
C LEU A 447 22.39 -2.56 -8.77
N CYS A 448 23.03 -1.53 -8.19
CA CYS A 448 22.92 -0.15 -8.64
C CYS A 448 24.11 0.22 -9.55
N PRO A 449 23.88 0.54 -10.83
CA PRO A 449 24.92 0.78 -11.85
C PRO A 449 25.96 1.84 -11.49
N GLY A 450 25.54 2.97 -10.91
CA GLY A 450 26.47 4.01 -10.44
C GLY A 450 27.08 3.72 -9.05
N ARG A 451 26.91 2.49 -8.55
CA ARG A 451 27.48 1.94 -7.32
C ARG A 451 27.16 2.80 -6.08
N ARG A 452 26.00 3.46 -6.06
CA ARG A 452 25.57 4.33 -4.98
C ARG A 452 24.05 4.48 -4.91
N VAL A 453 23.58 4.89 -3.74
CA VAL A 453 22.23 5.42 -3.51
C VAL A 453 22.24 6.93 -3.73
N CYS A 454 21.27 7.43 -4.48
CA CYS A 454 20.98 8.85 -4.62
C CYS A 454 19.73 9.21 -3.83
N TYR A 455 19.89 10.09 -2.86
CA TYR A 455 18.80 10.54 -2.01
C TYR A 455 18.12 11.77 -2.61
N MET A 456 16.81 11.70 -2.84
CA MET A 456 15.96 12.84 -3.18
C MET A 456 15.25 13.32 -1.93
N ALA A 457 15.75 14.40 -1.36
CA ALA A 457 15.36 14.91 -0.06
C ALA A 457 14.37 16.06 -0.19
N ASP A 458 13.12 15.84 0.23
CA ASP A 458 12.14 16.91 0.38
C ASP A 458 12.38 17.67 1.70
N ARG A 459 12.41 19.01 1.63
CA ARG A 459 12.56 19.91 2.79
C ARG A 459 11.24 20.04 3.55
N ARG A 460 11.32 20.57 4.79
CA ARG A 460 10.15 20.97 5.60
C ARG A 460 9.23 22.01 4.91
N SER A 461 9.69 22.66 3.84
CA SER A 461 8.88 23.56 3.01
C SER A 461 7.99 22.84 1.99
N ARG A 462 8.23 21.54 1.74
CA ARG A 462 7.45 20.67 0.85
C ARG A 462 6.75 19.54 1.59
N ALA A 463 7.31 19.12 2.72
CA ALA A 463 6.81 18.02 3.54
C ALA A 463 6.44 18.54 4.94
N HIS A 464 5.18 18.35 5.34
CA HIS A 464 4.61 18.98 6.53
C HIS A 464 4.07 17.95 7.54
N GLN A 465 4.25 18.27 8.83
CA GLN A 465 3.70 17.53 9.96
C GLN A 465 2.52 18.33 10.55
N ILE A 466 1.29 18.05 10.11
CA ILE A 466 0.09 18.75 10.57
C ILE A 466 -0.53 18.02 11.78
N LEU A 467 0.13 18.14 12.93
CA LEU A 467 -0.29 17.53 14.20
C LEU A 467 -0.86 18.57 15.16
N ARG A 468 -1.67 18.12 16.13
CA ARG A 468 -2.11 19.01 17.23
C ARG A 468 -0.93 19.38 18.14
N PRO A 469 -0.85 20.61 18.67
CA PRO A 469 -1.61 21.84 18.34
C PRO A 469 -0.85 22.77 17.36
N VAL A 470 0.20 22.29 16.69
CA VAL A 470 1.17 23.14 16.01
C VAL A 470 0.64 23.59 14.66
N PRO A 471 0.47 24.92 14.42
CA PRO A 471 0.11 25.42 13.10
C PRO A 471 1.17 25.02 12.08
N SER A 472 0.72 24.48 10.95
CA SER A 472 1.59 24.17 9.82
C SER A 472 1.33 25.14 8.69
N ARG A 473 2.41 25.77 8.21
CA ARG A 473 2.32 26.66 7.05
C ARG A 473 2.25 25.86 5.76
N LEU A 474 1.10 25.87 5.10
CA LEU A 474 0.93 25.31 3.76
C LEU A 474 1.16 26.39 2.71
N THR A 475 1.87 26.01 1.65
CA THR A 475 2.19 26.90 0.54
C THR A 475 2.03 26.16 -0.78
N TRP A 476 2.08 26.88 -1.90
CA TRP A 476 2.11 26.31 -3.25
C TRP A 476 3.19 25.22 -3.45
N ASN A 477 4.27 25.26 -2.64
CA ASN A 477 5.39 24.33 -2.68
C ASN A 477 5.14 23.02 -1.90
N SER A 478 4.10 22.96 -1.07
CA SER A 478 3.73 21.77 -0.30
C SER A 478 3.36 20.61 -1.23
N VAL A 479 3.82 19.40 -0.88
CA VAL A 479 3.65 18.16 -1.68
C VAL A 479 3.15 17.00 -0.85
N ILE A 480 3.72 16.78 0.33
CA ILE A 480 3.32 15.71 1.23
C ILE A 480 2.96 16.28 2.59
N THR A 481 1.85 15.85 3.15
CA THR A 481 1.44 16.28 4.50
C THR A 481 0.96 15.09 5.29
N HIS A 482 1.47 14.95 6.50
CA HIS A 482 0.92 14.05 7.51
C HIS A 482 -0.12 14.79 8.33
N PHE A 483 -1.18 14.11 8.70
CA PHE A 483 -2.22 14.61 9.58
C PHE A 483 -2.64 13.51 10.56
N GLY A 484 -3.47 13.85 11.54
CA GLY A 484 -4.09 12.85 12.42
C GLY A 484 -5.61 12.89 12.40
N MET A 485 -6.20 13.68 11.49
CA MET A 485 -7.62 14.02 11.51
C MET A 485 -8.25 13.96 10.11
N PRO A 486 -9.38 13.25 9.93
CA PRO A 486 -10.00 13.01 8.63
C PRO A 486 -10.43 14.25 7.84
N ALA A 487 -10.67 15.38 8.51
CA ALA A 487 -11.06 16.62 7.84
C ALA A 487 -9.87 17.34 7.16
N ILE A 488 -8.64 17.16 7.67
CA ILE A 488 -7.44 17.89 7.17
C ILE A 488 -7.19 17.65 5.67
N PRO A 489 -7.27 16.42 5.13
CA PRO A 489 -7.15 16.16 3.69
C PRO A 489 -8.01 17.06 2.81
N TYR A 490 -9.23 17.38 3.24
CA TYR A 490 -10.15 18.20 2.47
C TYR A 490 -9.65 19.65 2.38
N TYR A 491 -9.17 20.20 3.50
CA TYR A 491 -8.53 21.53 3.51
C TYR A 491 -7.31 21.57 2.59
N VAL A 492 -6.40 20.59 2.71
CA VAL A 492 -5.19 20.52 1.86
C VAL A 492 -5.55 20.35 0.39
N HIS A 493 -6.57 19.54 0.09
CA HIS A 493 -7.07 19.33 -1.27
C HIS A 493 -7.63 20.60 -1.88
N TYR A 494 -8.53 21.27 -1.16
CA TYR A 494 -9.12 22.52 -1.62
C TYR A 494 -8.04 23.58 -1.83
N PHE A 495 -7.07 23.70 -0.92
CA PHE A 495 -5.93 24.60 -1.08
C PHE A 495 -5.20 24.33 -2.40
N HIS A 496 -4.81 23.09 -2.69
CA HIS A 496 -4.07 22.79 -3.93
C HIS A 496 -4.87 23.00 -5.22
N LYS A 497 -6.19 22.82 -5.18
CA LYS A 497 -7.10 23.07 -6.32
C LYS A 497 -7.36 24.56 -6.58
N ASN A 498 -7.16 25.42 -5.59
CA ASN A 498 -7.60 26.82 -5.66
C ASN A 498 -6.48 27.85 -5.45
N GLU A 499 -5.33 27.48 -4.86
CA GLU A 499 -4.27 28.44 -4.50
C GLU A 499 -3.80 29.29 -5.68
N LEU A 500 -3.66 28.68 -6.88
CA LEU A 500 -3.23 29.43 -8.06
C LEU A 500 -4.29 30.45 -8.50
N LYS A 501 -5.56 30.03 -8.57
CA LYS A 501 -6.69 30.88 -8.98
C LYS A 501 -6.83 32.07 -8.03
N VAL A 502 -6.74 31.81 -6.73
CA VAL A 502 -6.78 32.87 -5.71
C VAL A 502 -5.57 33.79 -5.82
N ALA A 503 -4.37 33.26 -6.04
CA ALA A 503 -3.17 34.08 -6.17
C ALA A 503 -3.17 34.97 -7.41
N GLU A 504 -3.75 34.52 -8.53
CA GLU A 504 -3.91 35.30 -9.76
C GLU A 504 -4.93 36.42 -9.57
N GLU A 505 -6.08 36.11 -8.99
CA GLU A 505 -7.12 37.10 -8.68
C GLU A 505 -6.65 38.11 -7.63
N ALA A 506 -5.88 37.67 -6.63
CA ALA A 506 -5.32 38.55 -5.62
C ALA A 506 -4.45 39.66 -6.23
N LYS A 507 -3.67 39.39 -7.28
CA LYS A 507 -2.89 40.43 -7.98
C LYS A 507 -3.79 41.55 -8.48
N ARG A 508 -4.90 41.18 -9.15
CA ARG A 508 -5.89 42.11 -9.69
C ARG A 508 -6.58 42.92 -8.58
N LEU A 509 -6.92 42.28 -7.47
CA LEU A 509 -7.56 42.93 -6.32
C LEU A 509 -6.61 43.90 -5.60
N ILE A 510 -5.36 43.51 -5.41
CA ILE A 510 -4.33 44.36 -4.78
C ILE A 510 -4.07 45.62 -5.62
N GLU A 511 -3.99 45.47 -6.95
CA GLU A 511 -3.87 46.62 -7.88
C GLU A 511 -5.06 47.58 -7.80
N ARG A 512 -6.23 47.08 -7.40
CA ARG A 512 -7.45 47.86 -7.16
C ARG A 512 -7.57 48.41 -5.72
N GLY A 513 -6.52 48.25 -4.90
CA GLY A 513 -6.46 48.79 -3.54
C GLY A 513 -7.12 47.92 -2.46
N PHE A 514 -7.45 46.66 -2.76
CA PHE A 514 -7.97 45.75 -1.73
C PHE A 514 -6.86 45.29 -0.78
N ASP A 515 -7.21 45.15 0.50
CA ASP A 515 -6.29 44.68 1.54
C ASP A 515 -5.96 43.18 1.40
N VAL A 516 -4.68 42.84 1.55
CA VAL A 516 -4.18 41.45 1.42
C VAL A 516 -4.79 40.54 2.48
N ASN A 517 -4.92 41.01 3.74
CA ASN A 517 -5.47 40.18 4.80
C ASN A 517 -6.95 39.88 4.57
N ALA A 518 -7.70 40.83 4.00
CA ALA A 518 -9.09 40.60 3.59
C ALA A 518 -9.21 39.53 2.50
N ILE A 519 -8.28 39.50 1.52
CA ILE A 519 -8.25 38.48 0.46
C ILE A 519 -7.92 37.10 1.05
N GLU A 520 -6.87 37.01 1.87
CA GLU A 520 -6.48 35.77 2.57
C GLU A 520 -7.62 35.22 3.45
N ALA A 521 -8.30 36.10 4.20
CA ALA A 521 -9.42 35.74 5.06
C ALA A 521 -10.62 35.24 4.26
N ASN A 522 -10.96 35.91 3.15
CA ASN A 522 -12.06 35.48 2.28
C ASN A 522 -11.78 34.11 1.63
N ALA A 523 -10.56 33.91 1.12
CA ALA A 523 -10.17 32.62 0.54
C ALA A 523 -10.19 31.48 1.56
N THR A 524 -9.71 31.75 2.78
CA THR A 524 -9.77 30.79 3.90
C THR A 524 -11.21 30.46 4.26
N LYS A 525 -12.09 31.46 4.32
CA LYS A 525 -13.52 31.25 4.58
C LYS A 525 -14.19 30.39 3.50
N CYS A 526 -13.94 30.66 2.22
CA CYS A 526 -14.48 29.83 1.14
C CYS A 526 -14.04 28.36 1.25
N MET A 527 -12.80 28.12 1.66
CA MET A 527 -12.30 26.78 1.93
C MET A 527 -13.02 26.15 3.12
N GLU A 528 -13.17 26.87 4.23
CA GLU A 528 -13.89 26.38 5.43
C GLU A 528 -15.34 26.02 5.11
N ASP A 529 -16.04 26.89 4.38
CA ASP A 529 -17.42 26.67 3.94
C ASP A 529 -17.52 25.44 3.02
N TRP A 530 -16.57 25.27 2.10
CA TRP A 530 -16.50 24.09 1.25
C TRP A 530 -16.25 22.82 2.08
N VAL A 531 -15.26 22.81 2.97
CA VAL A 531 -14.98 21.62 3.80
C VAL A 531 -16.20 21.26 4.67
N ALA A 532 -16.87 22.25 5.25
CA ALA A 532 -18.09 22.04 6.03
C ALA A 532 -19.24 21.41 5.21
N SER A 533 -19.24 21.60 3.89
CA SER A 533 -20.19 20.94 2.97
C SER A 533 -19.79 19.50 2.60
N GLN A 534 -18.50 19.15 2.69
CA GLN A 534 -17.99 17.84 2.24
C GLN A 534 -17.93 16.79 3.35
N VAL A 535 -17.69 17.21 4.60
CA VAL A 535 -17.51 16.27 5.72
C VAL A 535 -18.70 16.32 6.68
N PRO A 536 -19.05 15.20 7.33
CA PRO A 536 -20.04 15.19 8.40
C PRO A 536 -19.75 16.24 9.47
N LYS A 537 -20.80 16.88 10.02
CA LYS A 537 -20.67 17.90 11.07
C LYS A 537 -19.84 17.46 12.28
N THR A 538 -19.79 16.17 12.56
CA THR A 538 -18.96 15.57 13.64
C THR A 538 -17.46 15.65 13.37
N LEU A 539 -17.05 15.80 12.10
CA LEU A 539 -15.66 15.98 11.67
C LEU A 539 -15.33 17.46 11.41
N VAL A 540 -16.34 18.29 11.16
CA VAL A 540 -16.21 19.76 11.03
C VAL A 540 -15.69 20.34 12.36
N GLY A 541 -14.54 21.02 12.32
CA GLY A 541 -13.89 21.57 13.53
C GLY A 541 -12.84 20.66 14.18
N LEU A 542 -12.70 19.40 13.73
CA LEU A 542 -11.51 18.58 14.00
C LEU A 542 -10.33 18.94 13.07
N GLY A 543 -10.38 20.08 12.36
CA GLY A 543 -9.24 20.60 11.62
C GLY A 543 -8.17 21.16 12.55
N SER A 544 -6.88 21.07 12.18
CA SER A 544 -5.85 21.94 12.75
C SER A 544 -6.02 23.36 12.24
N VAL A 545 -5.62 24.37 13.01
CA VAL A 545 -5.39 25.71 12.46
C VAL A 545 -4.28 25.60 11.41
N LEU A 546 -4.62 25.83 10.14
CA LEU A 546 -3.66 25.87 9.04
C LEU A 546 -3.20 27.31 8.86
N ASP A 547 -1.88 27.52 8.83
CA ASP A 547 -1.31 28.78 8.36
C ASP A 547 -1.26 28.70 6.83
N LEU A 548 -2.14 29.44 6.17
CA LEU A 548 -2.29 29.39 4.72
C LEU A 548 -1.68 30.63 4.08
N SER A 549 -1.11 30.44 2.90
CA SER A 549 -0.62 31.54 2.08
C SER A 549 -1.29 31.44 0.72
N TRP A 550 -2.43 32.11 0.59
CA TRP A 550 -3.21 32.20 -0.65
C TRP A 550 -2.63 33.26 -1.59
N VAL A 551 -2.33 34.44 -1.05
CA VAL A 551 -1.78 35.56 -1.81
C VAL A 551 -0.29 35.33 -1.97
N ARG A 552 0.08 34.88 -3.16
CA ARG A 552 1.49 34.70 -3.51
C ARG A 552 2.10 36.05 -3.82
N GLY A 553 3.28 36.32 -3.25
CA GLY A 553 4.19 37.34 -3.84
C GLY A 553 4.57 36.99 -5.28
N LYS A 554 5.25 37.88 -6.01
CA LYS A 554 5.66 37.65 -7.42
C LYS A 554 6.23 36.23 -7.62
N PRO A 555 5.64 35.38 -8.50
CA PRO A 555 6.10 34.00 -8.67
C PRO A 555 7.55 33.99 -9.15
N ARG A 556 8.44 33.37 -8.36
CA ARG A 556 9.85 33.20 -8.72
C ARG A 556 10.12 31.92 -9.53
N THR A 557 9.07 31.16 -9.87
CA THR A 557 9.20 29.91 -10.63
C THR A 557 8.07 29.71 -11.63
N THR A 558 8.38 29.02 -12.72
CA THR A 558 7.44 28.61 -13.77
C THR A 558 6.51 27.50 -13.28
N TYR A 559 5.31 27.42 -13.86
CA TYR A 559 4.33 26.39 -13.54
C TYR A 559 3.51 26.01 -14.76
N VAL A 560 2.86 24.86 -14.66
CA VAL A 560 1.80 24.40 -15.58
C VAL A 560 0.65 23.85 -14.74
N VAL A 561 -0.59 24.04 -15.18
CA VAL A 561 -1.76 23.43 -14.54
C VAL A 561 -1.95 22.02 -15.11
N ALA A 562 -1.95 21.01 -14.25
CA ALA A 562 -2.20 19.63 -14.63
C ALA A 562 -3.67 19.48 -15.07
N GLU A 563 -3.88 19.10 -16.33
CA GLU A 563 -5.19 19.00 -16.94
C GLU A 563 -6.01 17.83 -16.39
N GLY A 564 -7.28 18.10 -16.08
CA GLY A 564 -8.19 17.18 -15.41
C GLY A 564 -8.06 17.20 -13.88
N ASP A 565 -6.92 17.66 -13.36
CA ASP A 565 -6.69 17.83 -11.94
C ASP A 565 -6.85 19.27 -11.46
N ASP A 566 -6.78 20.28 -12.34
CA ASP A 566 -6.84 21.70 -11.96
C ASP A 566 -5.83 22.08 -10.85
N VAL A 567 -4.68 21.41 -10.84
CA VAL A 567 -3.61 21.63 -9.85
C VAL A 567 -2.36 22.14 -10.52
N ALA A 568 -1.81 23.23 -9.99
CA ALA A 568 -0.55 23.78 -10.48
C ALA A 568 0.65 22.89 -10.09
N VAL A 569 1.49 22.57 -11.08
CA VAL A 569 2.78 21.88 -10.96
C VAL A 569 3.90 22.88 -11.23
N TYR A 570 4.81 23.00 -10.28
CA TYR A 570 5.87 24.00 -10.24
C TYR A 570 7.23 23.43 -10.61
N ASP A 571 8.03 24.20 -11.35
CA ASP A 571 9.45 23.88 -11.59
C ASP A 571 10.26 24.15 -10.32
N VAL A 572 10.39 23.14 -9.46
CA VAL A 572 11.19 23.23 -8.24
C VAL A 572 12.51 22.53 -8.46
N ARG A 573 13.58 23.33 -8.44
CA ARG A 573 14.94 22.84 -8.63
C ARG A 573 15.41 22.03 -7.42
N TYR A 574 16.10 20.93 -7.70
CA TYR A 574 16.85 20.18 -6.70
C TYR A 574 18.32 20.63 -6.70
N LYS A 575 18.86 20.89 -5.52
CA LYS A 575 20.25 21.31 -5.33
C LYS A 575 21.05 20.20 -4.67
N ARG A 576 22.26 19.95 -5.16
CA ARG A 576 23.17 18.98 -4.54
C ARG A 576 23.55 19.45 -3.14
N ALA A 577 23.33 18.61 -2.14
CA ALA A 577 23.80 18.83 -0.78
C ALA A 577 25.12 18.10 -0.54
N LYS A 578 26.05 18.76 0.17
CA LYS A 578 27.25 18.12 0.69
C LYS A 578 26.90 17.49 2.05
N ALA A 579 27.14 16.19 2.20
CA ALA A 579 27.03 15.49 3.47
C ALA A 579 28.12 14.42 3.55
N HIS A 580 28.69 14.23 4.74
CA HIS A 580 29.74 13.22 4.97
C HIS A 580 29.20 11.78 4.86
N ILE A 581 27.91 11.58 5.13
CA ILE A 581 27.31 10.24 5.18
C ILE A 581 26.85 9.68 3.82
N ALA A 582 26.70 10.50 2.77
CA ALA A 582 26.34 9.99 1.44
C ALA A 582 26.86 10.87 0.30
N LYS A 583 27.30 10.21 -0.79
CA LYS A 583 27.92 10.86 -1.96
C LYS A 583 26.93 11.56 -2.91
N CYS A 584 25.65 11.20 -2.84
CA CYS A 584 24.60 11.70 -3.72
C CYS A 584 23.35 12.07 -2.90
N ILE A 585 23.20 13.36 -2.60
CA ILE A 585 22.00 13.90 -1.97
C ILE A 585 21.55 15.13 -2.75
N TRP A 586 20.30 15.14 -3.17
CA TRP A 586 19.65 16.23 -3.87
C TRP A 586 18.48 16.72 -3.03
N VAL A 587 18.55 17.97 -2.61
CA VAL A 587 17.55 18.56 -1.72
C VAL A 587 16.67 19.51 -2.52
N SER A 588 15.35 19.42 -2.32
CA SER A 588 14.39 20.32 -2.95
C SER A 588 14.69 21.77 -2.60
N GLY A 589 14.47 22.68 -3.57
CA GLY A 589 14.67 24.12 -3.48
C GLY A 589 14.05 24.78 -2.25
#